data_AF-A0A228HI84-F1
#
_entry.id   AF-A0A228HI84-F1
#
_cell.length_a   1.000
_cell.length_b   1.000
_cell.length_c   1.000
_cell.angle_alpha   90.00
_cell.angle_beta   90.00
_cell.angle_gamma   90.00
#
_symmetry.space_group_name_H-M   'P 1'
#
loop_
_entity.id
_entity.type
_entity.pdbx_description
1 polymer ?
#
loop_
_entity_poly.entity_id
_entity_poly.type
_entity_poly.pdbx_seq_one_letter_code
_entity_poly.pdbx_strand_id
1 'polypeptide(L)'
;MVDYAMDKFLLNKLIDRRKSTILDERELAWIGNDPRLINWLSHQINDISRPYHLDLPASISPRDSFFLRIDSWDNSVDNKIRYIDRLKSGWAQLQAEDKYFSWLKRDKKEKLRCGAAWDWYQEEHSRTFYGIPRFQNLGELFLFLDTSEFRLDEKRYHLEQIKRELKRRESLDRLKNKAQTNFALSKDVRRQLDNLVDEQQQTMVAVIERLIRHASEHGMPDESIRERFTDSNKQ
;
A
#
# COMPACT_ATOMS: atom_id res chain seq x y z
N MET A 1 6.78 60.56 -27.36
CA MET A 1 7.72 59.70 -28.13
C MET A 1 8.79 59.03 -27.25
N VAL A 2 9.13 59.60 -26.08
CA VAL A 2 10.12 59.05 -25.13
C VAL A 2 9.56 57.88 -24.29
N ASP A 3 8.29 57.93 -23.89
CA ASP A 3 7.61 56.84 -23.12
C ASP A 3 7.57 55.50 -23.88
N TYR A 4 7.20 55.52 -25.15
CA TYR A 4 7.08 54.30 -25.96
C TYR A 4 8.42 53.57 -26.16
N ALA A 5 9.52 54.32 -26.23
CA ALA A 5 10.86 53.76 -26.35
C ALA A 5 11.36 53.17 -25.01
N MET A 6 11.03 53.82 -23.89
CA MET A 6 11.33 53.31 -22.54
C MET A 6 10.55 52.04 -22.24
N ASP A 7 9.25 52.00 -22.57
CA ASP A 7 8.41 50.81 -22.41
C ASP A 7 8.89 49.64 -23.27
N LYS A 8 9.30 49.90 -24.51
CA LYS A 8 9.84 48.87 -25.40
C LYS A 8 11.20 48.34 -24.91
N PHE A 9 12.04 49.20 -24.35
CA PHE A 9 13.31 48.81 -23.75
C PHE A 9 13.12 47.94 -22.50
N LEU A 10 12.22 48.36 -21.60
CA LEU A 10 11.88 47.58 -20.39
C LEU A 10 11.23 46.24 -20.75
N LEU A 11 10.32 46.22 -21.73
CA LEU A 11 9.70 45.00 -22.24
C LEU A 11 10.72 44.03 -22.83
N ASN A 12 11.65 44.52 -23.67
CA ASN A 12 12.71 43.67 -24.22
C ASN A 12 13.64 43.13 -23.12
N LYS A 13 13.98 43.96 -22.12
CA LYS A 13 14.79 43.52 -20.98
C LYS A 13 14.06 42.46 -20.14
N LEU A 14 12.74 42.55 -19.99
CA LEU A 14 11.92 41.53 -19.34
C LEU A 14 11.81 40.25 -20.17
N ILE A 15 11.68 40.36 -21.50
CA ILE A 15 11.69 39.22 -22.42
C ILE A 15 13.03 38.49 -22.39
N ASP A 16 14.14 39.23 -22.44
CA ASP A 16 15.48 38.65 -22.41
C ASP A 16 15.79 38.04 -21.04
N ARG A 17 15.38 38.71 -19.95
CA ARG A 17 15.44 38.14 -18.60
C ARG A 17 14.63 36.84 -18.54
N ARG A 18 13.41 36.80 -19.09
CA ARG A 18 12.56 35.61 -19.10
C ARG A 18 13.13 34.48 -19.96
N LYS A 19 13.72 34.79 -21.12
CA LYS A 19 14.45 33.80 -21.94
C LYS A 19 15.63 33.20 -21.19
N SER A 20 16.31 34.01 -20.37
CA SER A 20 17.42 33.56 -19.52
C SER A 20 17.01 32.83 -18.24
N THR A 21 15.71 32.61 -17.99
CA THR A 21 15.19 31.87 -16.83
C THR A 21 14.40 30.61 -17.20
N ILE A 22 14.19 30.33 -18.48
CA ILE A 22 13.52 29.11 -18.96
C ILE A 22 14.55 27.98 -19.10
N LEU A 23 14.16 26.76 -18.70
CA LEU A 23 15.00 25.58 -18.84
C LEU A 23 14.99 25.05 -20.29
N ASP A 24 16.10 24.44 -20.72
CA ASP A 24 16.12 23.66 -21.95
C ASP A 24 15.26 22.39 -21.77
N GLU A 25 14.50 22.01 -22.80
CA GLU A 25 13.65 20.82 -22.80
C GLU A 25 14.42 19.54 -22.46
N ARG A 26 15.72 19.47 -22.79
CA ARG A 26 16.59 18.34 -22.46
C ARG A 26 16.67 18.08 -20.96
N GLU A 27 16.61 19.12 -20.13
CA GLU A 27 16.65 18.99 -18.67
C GLU A 27 15.37 18.35 -18.13
N LEU A 28 14.27 18.47 -18.87
CA LEU A 28 12.94 17.96 -18.50
C LEU A 28 12.57 16.65 -19.23
N ALA A 29 13.40 16.18 -20.17
CA ALA A 29 13.11 15.02 -21.01
C ALA A 29 12.88 13.71 -20.24
N TRP A 30 13.38 13.61 -19.01
CA TRP A 30 13.15 12.44 -18.14
C TRP A 30 11.73 12.39 -17.54
N ILE A 31 10.97 13.49 -17.62
CA ILE A 31 9.62 13.61 -17.09
C ILE A 31 8.62 13.10 -18.13
N GLY A 32 8.30 11.80 -18.04
CA GLY A 32 7.29 11.15 -18.87
C GLY A 32 5.84 11.40 -18.41
N ASN A 33 4.91 10.56 -18.87
CA ASN A 33 3.50 10.59 -18.50
C ASN A 33 3.13 9.56 -17.41
N ASP A 34 4.10 9.09 -16.63
CA ASP A 34 3.84 8.16 -15.52
C ASP A 34 3.00 8.88 -14.43
N PRO A 35 1.76 8.43 -14.14
CA PRO A 35 0.90 9.07 -13.16
C PRO A 35 1.53 9.17 -11.76
N ARG A 36 2.33 8.18 -11.35
CA ARG A 36 2.99 8.18 -10.04
C ARG A 36 4.07 9.27 -9.98
N LEU A 37 4.88 9.37 -11.03
CA LEU A 37 5.89 10.44 -11.17
C LEU A 37 5.22 11.82 -11.13
N ILE A 38 4.17 12.02 -11.93
CA ILE A 38 3.52 13.33 -12.04
C ILE A 38 2.87 13.75 -10.72
N ASN A 39 2.22 12.82 -10.01
CA ASN A 39 1.66 13.10 -8.69
C ASN A 39 2.78 13.42 -7.68
N TRP A 40 3.86 12.64 -7.67
CA TRP A 40 5.00 12.90 -6.79
C TRP A 40 5.63 14.28 -7.07
N LEU A 41 5.87 14.64 -8.34
CA LEU A 41 6.38 15.95 -8.75
C LEU A 41 5.45 17.10 -8.32
N SER A 42 4.13 16.89 -8.44
CA SER A 42 3.13 17.87 -7.99
C SER A 42 3.21 18.12 -6.47
N HIS A 43 3.53 17.10 -5.68
CA HIS A 43 3.78 17.28 -4.25
C HIS A 43 5.08 18.06 -3.99
N GLN A 44 6.15 17.80 -4.75
CA GLN A 44 7.44 18.47 -4.57
C GLN A 44 7.42 19.96 -4.96
N ILE A 45 6.61 20.34 -5.95
CA ILE A 45 6.58 21.71 -6.48
C ILE A 45 5.81 22.68 -5.59
N ASN A 46 4.89 22.18 -4.77
CA ASN A 46 4.13 22.99 -3.80
C ASN A 46 5.04 23.72 -2.80
N ASP A 47 6.26 23.24 -2.59
CA ASP A 47 7.22 23.87 -1.69
C ASP A 47 7.93 25.08 -2.30
N ILE A 48 8.11 25.13 -3.63
CA ILE A 48 8.79 26.24 -4.30
C ILE A 48 7.83 27.30 -4.87
N SER A 49 6.56 26.94 -5.08
CA SER A 49 5.57 27.85 -5.68
C SER A 49 4.72 28.65 -4.67
N ARG A 50 5.03 28.61 -3.37
CA ARG A 50 4.23 29.30 -2.33
C ARG A 50 4.01 30.82 -2.53
N PRO A 51 4.91 31.60 -3.17
CA PRO A 51 4.63 33.02 -3.44
C PRO A 51 3.85 33.27 -4.74
N TYR A 52 3.67 32.26 -5.61
CA TYR A 52 3.02 32.39 -6.91
C TYR A 52 1.99 31.27 -7.10
N HIS A 53 0.82 31.44 -6.50
CA HIS A 53 -0.35 30.64 -6.85
C HIS A 53 -0.77 31.04 -8.27
N LEU A 54 -0.19 30.38 -9.27
CA LEU A 54 -0.73 30.43 -10.62
C LEU A 54 -2.08 29.70 -10.59
N ASP A 55 -3.15 30.46 -10.74
CA ASP A 55 -4.48 29.93 -11.03
C ASP A 55 -4.48 29.38 -12.45
N LEU A 56 -4.02 28.13 -12.56
CA LEU A 56 -3.97 27.42 -13.83
C LEU A 56 -5.38 26.91 -14.19
N PRO A 57 -5.83 27.08 -15.44
CA PRO A 57 -7.07 26.49 -15.91
C PRO A 57 -7.14 24.99 -15.64
N ALA A 58 -8.33 24.50 -15.27
CA ALA A 58 -8.57 23.07 -15.00
C ALA A 58 -8.32 22.15 -16.22
N SER A 59 -8.22 22.72 -17.43
CA SER A 59 -7.91 21.99 -18.66
C SER A 59 -6.44 21.63 -18.83
N ILE A 60 -5.54 22.19 -18.02
CA ILE A 60 -4.11 21.93 -18.11
C ILE A 60 -3.79 20.58 -17.48
N SER A 61 -3.04 19.73 -18.18
CA SER A 61 -2.64 18.44 -17.65
C SER A 61 -1.74 18.61 -16.42
N PRO A 62 -1.75 17.68 -15.46
CA PRO A 62 -0.87 17.77 -14.28
C PRO A 62 0.62 17.87 -14.65
N ARG A 63 1.04 17.25 -15.76
CA ARG A 63 2.41 17.36 -16.29
C ARG A 63 2.71 18.76 -16.80
N ASP A 64 1.84 19.34 -17.60
CA ASP A 64 2.03 20.69 -18.14
C ASP A 64 1.94 21.74 -17.03
N SER A 65 1.09 21.50 -16.01
CA SER A 65 1.03 22.32 -14.79
C SER A 65 2.38 22.35 -14.06
N PHE A 66 3.07 21.21 -13.96
CA PHE A 66 4.42 21.16 -13.40
C PHE A 66 5.41 22.01 -14.23
N PHE A 67 5.42 21.87 -15.56
CA PHE A 67 6.31 22.67 -16.42
C PHE A 67 6.04 24.17 -16.30
N LEU A 68 4.77 24.58 -16.35
CA LEU A 68 4.40 25.99 -16.20
C LEU A 68 4.86 26.57 -14.86
N ARG A 69 4.78 25.79 -13.77
CA ARG A 69 5.27 26.20 -12.46
C ARG A 69 6.80 26.38 -12.46
N ILE A 70 7.55 25.46 -13.05
CA ILE A 70 9.01 25.58 -13.19
C ILE A 70 9.39 26.79 -14.04
N ASP A 71 8.71 27.02 -15.17
CA ASP A 71 8.97 28.17 -16.05
C ASP A 71 8.66 29.49 -15.35
N SER A 72 7.58 29.53 -14.56
CA SER A 72 7.16 30.71 -13.81
C SER A 72 8.00 31.02 -12.57
N TRP A 73 8.80 30.06 -12.09
CA TRP A 73 9.64 30.25 -10.91
C TRP A 73 10.71 31.31 -11.21
N ASP A 74 10.67 32.46 -10.53
CA ASP A 74 11.68 33.53 -10.69
C ASP A 74 12.98 33.14 -9.97
N ASN A 75 13.77 32.30 -10.64
CA ASN A 75 15.08 31.85 -10.16
C ASN A 75 16.05 31.66 -11.34
N SER A 76 17.36 31.64 -11.06
CA SER A 76 18.38 31.40 -12.08
C SER A 76 18.25 29.99 -12.69
N VAL A 77 18.63 29.86 -13.96
CA VAL A 77 18.66 28.56 -14.66
C VAL A 77 19.46 27.54 -13.87
N ASP A 78 20.63 27.89 -13.35
CA ASP A 78 21.45 26.98 -12.54
C ASP A 78 20.70 26.45 -11.30
N ASN A 79 19.94 27.31 -10.62
CA ASN A 79 19.13 26.89 -9.47
C ASN A 79 17.98 25.96 -9.89
N LYS A 80 17.36 26.25 -11.04
CA LYS A 80 16.32 25.39 -11.60
C LYS A 80 16.87 24.02 -12.01
N ILE A 81 18.02 23.98 -12.69
CA ILE A 81 18.71 22.73 -13.05
C ILE A 81 19.01 21.92 -11.79
N ARG A 82 19.64 22.52 -10.77
CA ARG A 82 19.92 21.83 -9.50
C ARG A 82 18.66 21.27 -8.84
N TYR A 83 17.55 22.01 -8.90
CA TYR A 83 16.27 21.53 -8.38
C TYR A 83 15.74 20.33 -9.17
N ILE A 84 15.76 20.40 -10.51
CA ILE A 84 15.35 19.28 -11.38
C ILE A 84 16.25 18.05 -11.18
N ASP A 85 17.56 18.21 -11.04
CA ASP A 85 18.50 17.13 -10.77
C ASP A 85 18.24 16.46 -9.42
N ARG A 86 17.91 17.25 -8.40
CA ARG A 86 17.49 16.74 -7.10
C ARG A 86 16.21 15.91 -7.23
N LEU A 87 15.24 16.39 -8.02
CA LEU A 87 14.00 15.65 -8.26
C LEU A 87 14.26 14.35 -9.01
N LYS A 88 15.08 14.37 -10.06
CA LYS A 88 15.46 13.20 -10.83
C LYS A 88 16.14 12.14 -9.96
N SER A 89 17.06 12.57 -9.10
CA SER A 89 17.75 11.70 -8.14
C SER A 89 16.80 11.12 -7.10
N GLY A 90 15.90 11.94 -6.55
CA GLY A 90 14.87 11.50 -5.61
C GLY A 90 13.92 10.47 -6.23
N TRP A 91 13.49 10.69 -7.48
CA TRP A 91 12.67 9.73 -8.21
C TRP A 91 13.40 8.41 -8.43
N ALA A 92 14.67 8.44 -8.87
CA ALA A 92 15.48 7.24 -9.04
C ALA A 92 15.64 6.46 -7.72
N GLN A 93 15.77 7.17 -6.59
CA GLN A 93 15.82 6.53 -5.28
C GLN A 93 14.49 5.83 -4.95
N LEU A 94 13.34 6.49 -5.14
CA LEU A 94 12.02 5.86 -4.91
C LEU A 94 11.83 4.62 -5.78
N GLN A 95 12.23 4.67 -7.04
CA GLN A 95 12.22 3.51 -7.93
C GLN A 95 13.15 2.38 -7.45
N ALA A 96 14.30 2.71 -6.85
CA ALA A 96 15.18 1.71 -6.26
C ALA A 96 14.60 1.08 -4.98
N GLU A 97 13.75 1.80 -4.25
CA GLU A 97 13.05 1.33 -3.05
C GLU A 97 11.89 0.37 -3.37
N ASP A 98 11.29 0.47 -4.56
CA ASP A 98 10.18 -0.38 -5.02
C ASP A 98 10.44 -1.90 -4.89
N LYS A 99 11.71 -2.32 -4.93
CA LYS A 99 12.10 -3.73 -4.73
C LYS A 99 11.65 -4.26 -3.37
N TYR A 100 11.68 -3.41 -2.34
CA TYR A 100 11.22 -3.75 -0.99
C TYR A 100 9.69 -3.87 -0.93
N PHE A 101 9.00 -3.27 -1.89
CA PHE A 101 7.54 -3.22 -1.97
C PHE A 101 6.98 -4.25 -2.94
N SER A 102 7.84 -5.06 -3.57
CA SER A 102 7.47 -6.05 -4.58
C SER A 102 6.41 -7.05 -4.12
N TRP A 103 6.39 -7.41 -2.83
CA TRP A 103 5.40 -8.33 -2.27
C TRP A 103 3.97 -7.75 -2.28
N LEU A 104 3.81 -6.42 -2.25
CA LEU A 104 2.50 -5.78 -2.41
C LEU A 104 1.93 -5.96 -3.82
N LYS A 105 2.80 -6.13 -4.82
CA LYS A 105 2.44 -6.29 -6.24
C LYS A 105 2.18 -7.75 -6.66
N ARG A 106 2.45 -8.74 -5.79
CA ARG A 106 2.52 -10.16 -6.19
C ARG A 106 1.19 -10.86 -6.52
N ASP A 107 0.02 -10.29 -6.20
CA ASP A 107 -1.27 -11.01 -6.33
C ASP A 107 -2.46 -10.07 -6.56
N LYS A 108 -3.59 -10.63 -6.99
CA LYS A 108 -4.85 -9.91 -7.25
C LYS A 108 -5.61 -9.42 -6.00
N LYS A 109 -5.05 -9.56 -4.79
CA LYS A 109 -5.66 -9.14 -3.52
C LYS A 109 -5.33 -7.69 -3.14
N GLU A 110 -5.24 -6.81 -4.13
CA GLU A 110 -4.88 -5.40 -3.95
C GLU A 110 -5.78 -4.69 -2.93
N LYS A 111 -7.11 -4.81 -3.05
CA LYS A 111 -8.05 -4.20 -2.10
C LYS A 111 -7.81 -4.62 -0.65
N LEU A 112 -7.48 -5.89 -0.42
CA LEU A 112 -7.20 -6.39 0.94
C LEU A 112 -5.91 -5.78 1.50
N ARG A 113 -4.88 -5.62 0.66
CA ARG A 113 -3.60 -4.99 1.03
C ARG A 113 -3.76 -3.51 1.33
N CYS A 114 -4.43 -2.77 0.45
CA CYS A 114 -4.74 -1.36 0.66
C CYS A 114 -5.57 -1.17 1.92
N GLY A 115 -6.53 -2.07 2.18
CA GLY A 115 -7.30 -2.05 3.41
C GLY A 115 -6.46 -2.31 4.66
N ALA A 116 -5.58 -3.32 4.63
CA ALA A 116 -4.66 -3.61 5.74
C ALA A 116 -3.70 -2.44 6.01
N ALA A 117 -3.18 -1.81 4.95
CA ALA A 117 -2.36 -0.63 5.05
C ALA A 117 -3.11 0.54 5.68
N TRP A 118 -4.32 0.82 5.18
CA TRP A 118 -5.16 1.91 5.66
C TRP A 118 -5.45 1.78 7.15
N ASP A 119 -5.96 0.63 7.58
CA ASP A 119 -6.39 0.47 8.97
C ASP A 119 -5.17 0.52 9.92
N TRP A 120 -4.02 -0.04 9.53
CA TRP A 120 -2.78 0.07 10.31
C TRP A 120 -2.30 1.52 10.45
N TYR A 121 -2.29 2.29 9.36
CA TYR A 121 -1.93 3.72 9.44
C TYR A 121 -2.95 4.55 10.22
N GLN A 122 -4.24 4.23 10.09
CA GLN A 122 -5.28 4.92 10.84
C GLN A 122 -5.12 4.68 12.34
N GLU A 123 -4.76 3.47 12.76
CA GLU A 123 -4.53 3.12 14.17
C GLU A 123 -3.24 3.77 14.70
N GLU A 124 -2.10 3.55 14.02
CA GLU A 124 -0.78 3.94 14.54
C GLU A 124 -0.41 5.40 14.25
N HIS A 125 -0.96 6.00 13.20
CA HIS A 125 -0.60 7.33 12.69
C HIS A 125 -1.80 8.28 12.59
N SER A 126 -2.86 8.05 13.37
CA SER A 126 -4.14 8.78 13.31
C SER A 126 -4.05 10.30 13.13
N ARG A 127 -3.09 10.97 13.80
CA ARG A 127 -2.87 12.42 13.69
C ARG A 127 -2.34 12.85 12.31
N THR A 128 -1.33 12.14 11.81
CA THR A 128 -0.73 12.37 10.48
C THR A 128 -1.67 11.95 9.35
N PHE A 129 -2.56 11.00 9.65
CA PHE A 129 -3.49 10.41 8.70
C PHE A 129 -4.87 11.08 8.66
N TYR A 130 -5.06 12.15 9.44
CA TYR A 130 -6.32 12.86 9.51
C TYR A 130 -6.67 13.51 8.16
N GLY A 131 -7.86 13.21 7.64
CA GLY A 131 -8.36 13.76 6.36
C GLY A 131 -7.83 13.07 5.11
N ILE A 132 -6.95 12.07 5.24
CA ILE A 132 -6.55 11.23 4.09
C ILE A 132 -7.73 10.28 3.77
N PRO A 133 -8.08 10.04 2.50
CA PRO A 133 -9.08 9.04 2.14
C PRO A 133 -8.50 7.63 2.12
N ARG A 134 -9.37 6.63 2.27
CA ARG A 134 -8.97 5.22 2.19
C ARG A 134 -8.32 4.90 0.85
N PHE A 135 -7.16 4.25 0.89
CA PHE A 135 -6.45 3.79 -0.30
C PHE A 135 -7.31 2.84 -1.14
N GLN A 136 -7.59 3.22 -2.38
CA GLN A 136 -8.38 2.42 -3.33
C GLN A 136 -7.51 1.45 -4.14
N ASN A 137 -6.24 1.79 -4.34
CA ASN A 137 -5.28 1.05 -5.14
C ASN A 137 -3.85 1.21 -4.57
N LEU A 138 -2.93 0.39 -5.06
CA LEU A 138 -1.52 0.41 -4.65
C LEU A 138 -0.82 1.70 -5.09
N GLY A 139 -1.27 2.33 -6.18
CA GLY A 139 -0.75 3.61 -6.64
C GLY A 139 -0.92 4.71 -5.58
N GLU A 140 -2.09 4.79 -4.95
CA GLU A 140 -2.35 5.72 -3.84
C GLU A 140 -1.51 5.42 -2.60
N LEU A 141 -1.34 4.14 -2.25
CA LEU A 141 -0.47 3.74 -1.14
C LEU A 141 1.00 4.10 -1.43
N PHE A 142 1.49 3.86 -2.64
CA PHE A 142 2.85 4.23 -3.02
C PHE A 142 3.02 5.74 -3.05
N LEU A 143 2.06 6.48 -3.61
CA LEU A 143 2.11 7.94 -3.58
C LEU A 143 2.20 8.45 -2.14
N PHE A 144 1.37 7.93 -1.22
CA PHE A 144 1.44 8.30 0.20
C PHE A 144 2.83 8.04 0.79
N LEU A 145 3.41 6.86 0.54
CA LEU A 145 4.77 6.53 1.00
C LEU A 145 5.84 7.42 0.37
N ASP A 146 5.69 7.78 -0.91
CA ASP A 146 6.65 8.60 -1.66
C ASP A 146 6.63 10.07 -1.23
N THR A 147 5.48 10.56 -0.76
CA THR A 147 5.29 11.96 -0.33
C THR A 147 5.32 12.14 1.18
N SER A 148 5.33 11.06 1.95
CA SER A 148 5.55 11.09 3.39
C SER A 148 6.99 11.47 3.76
N GLU A 149 7.18 12.01 4.96
CA GLU A 149 8.51 12.30 5.52
C GLU A 149 9.24 11.06 6.05
N PHE A 150 8.66 9.86 5.87
CA PHE A 150 9.24 8.63 6.39
C PHE A 150 10.56 8.28 5.73
N ARG A 151 11.53 7.88 6.54
CA ARG A 151 12.80 7.33 6.08
C ARG A 151 12.61 5.89 5.58
N LEU A 152 13.56 5.40 4.78
CA LEU A 152 13.45 4.05 4.19
C LEU A 152 13.31 2.93 5.24
N ASP A 153 14.03 3.03 6.35
CA ASP A 153 13.92 2.10 7.49
C ASP A 153 12.52 2.13 8.12
N GLU A 154 11.95 3.32 8.31
CA GLU A 154 10.57 3.50 8.79
C GLU A 154 9.56 2.92 7.79
N LYS A 155 9.68 3.25 6.48
CA LYS A 155 8.83 2.68 5.43
C LYS A 155 8.89 1.15 5.43
N ARG A 156 10.08 0.57 5.60
CA ARG A 156 10.25 -0.90 5.69
C ARG A 156 9.59 -1.47 6.94
N TYR A 157 9.72 -0.80 8.08
CA TYR A 157 9.04 -1.19 9.31
C TYR A 157 7.52 -1.17 9.13
N HIS A 158 6.98 -0.09 8.54
CA HIS A 158 5.55 0.06 8.24
C HIS A 158 5.05 -1.12 7.42
N LEU A 159 5.77 -1.48 6.36
CA LEU A 159 5.39 -2.58 5.48
C LEU A 159 5.37 -3.94 6.17
N GLU A 160 6.30 -4.20 7.09
CA GLU A 160 6.27 -5.42 7.88
C GLU A 160 5.08 -5.45 8.84
N GLN A 161 4.67 -4.31 9.40
CA GLN A 161 3.43 -4.25 10.20
C GLN A 161 2.18 -4.46 9.34
N ILE A 162 2.11 -3.82 8.17
CA ILE A 162 1.02 -3.99 7.22
C ILE A 162 0.90 -5.46 6.80
N LYS A 163 2.04 -6.15 6.61
CA LYS A 163 2.07 -7.58 6.29
C LYS A 163 1.57 -8.45 7.44
N ARG A 164 1.86 -8.08 8.71
CA ARG A 164 1.28 -8.76 9.89
C ARG A 164 -0.22 -8.55 9.96
N GLU A 165 -0.68 -7.32 9.74
CA GLU A 165 -2.10 -6.98 9.73
C GLU A 165 -2.85 -7.71 8.62
N LEU A 166 -2.24 -7.84 7.43
CA LEU A 166 -2.76 -8.66 6.35
C LEU A 166 -2.92 -10.13 6.77
N LYS A 167 -1.89 -10.74 7.37
CA LYS A 167 -1.97 -12.13 7.86
C LYS A 167 -3.06 -12.30 8.91
N ARG A 168 -3.20 -11.33 9.82
CA ARG A 168 -4.27 -11.32 10.83
C ARG A 168 -5.64 -11.35 10.17
N ARG A 169 -5.88 -10.51 9.15
CA ARG A 169 -7.14 -10.50 8.38
C ARG A 169 -7.40 -11.80 7.66
N GLU A 170 -6.39 -12.35 6.99
CA GLU A 170 -6.55 -13.63 6.30
C GLU A 170 -6.87 -14.75 7.30
N SER A 171 -6.29 -14.70 8.51
CA SER A 171 -6.64 -15.62 9.59
C SER A 171 -8.09 -15.42 10.07
N LEU A 172 -8.52 -14.18 10.31
CA LEU A 172 -9.89 -13.89 10.73
C LEU A 172 -10.91 -14.31 9.67
N ASP A 173 -10.62 -14.08 8.40
CA ASP A 173 -11.51 -14.47 7.30
C ASP A 173 -11.64 -16.00 7.19
N ARG A 174 -10.54 -16.74 7.40
CA ARG A 174 -10.58 -18.22 7.50
C ARG A 174 -11.39 -18.72 8.70
N LEU A 175 -11.48 -17.93 9.77
CA LEU A 175 -12.15 -18.29 11.02
C LEU A 175 -13.60 -17.79 11.11
N LYS A 176 -14.07 -16.93 10.19
CA LYS A 176 -15.45 -16.36 10.25
C LYS A 176 -16.55 -17.40 10.42
N ASN A 177 -16.37 -18.60 9.87
CA ASN A 177 -17.32 -19.71 9.98
C ASN A 177 -16.75 -20.91 10.75
N LYS A 178 -15.66 -20.72 11.50
CA LYS A 178 -14.96 -21.79 12.23
C LYS A 178 -14.62 -21.31 13.63
N ALA A 179 -15.28 -21.89 14.63
CA ALA A 179 -14.84 -21.75 16.01
C ALA A 179 -13.67 -22.71 16.25
N GLN A 180 -12.49 -22.19 16.61
CA GLN A 180 -11.41 -23.05 17.07
C GLN A 180 -11.78 -23.62 18.44
N THR A 181 -11.92 -24.93 18.53
CA THR A 181 -12.15 -25.63 19.81
C THR A 181 -10.90 -26.43 20.15
N ASN A 182 -10.27 -26.09 21.27
CA ASN A 182 -9.14 -26.85 21.81
C ASN A 182 -9.68 -27.84 22.83
N PHE A 183 -9.49 -29.13 22.62
CA PHE A 183 -9.85 -30.19 23.57
C PHE A 183 -8.66 -31.11 23.81
N ALA A 184 -8.46 -31.47 25.07
CA ALA A 184 -7.50 -32.51 25.45
C ALA A 184 -8.20 -33.87 25.32
N LEU A 185 -7.65 -34.76 24.50
CA LEU A 185 -8.09 -36.15 24.39
C LEU A 185 -7.19 -37.03 25.23
N SER A 186 -7.74 -38.11 25.78
CA SER A 186 -6.90 -39.17 26.36
C SER A 186 -6.01 -39.77 25.26
N LYS A 187 -4.85 -40.33 25.66
CA LYS A 187 -3.90 -40.94 24.71
C LYS A 187 -4.55 -42.02 23.86
N ASP A 188 -5.45 -42.81 24.44
CA ASP A 188 -6.17 -43.87 23.73
C ASP A 188 -7.16 -43.33 22.70
N VAL A 189 -7.96 -42.32 23.06
CA VAL A 189 -8.91 -41.70 22.11
C VAL A 189 -8.17 -40.99 20.98
N ARG A 190 -7.00 -40.38 21.28
CA ARG A 190 -6.15 -39.78 20.25
C ARG A 190 -5.66 -40.83 19.24
N ARG A 191 -5.15 -41.97 19.73
CA ARG A 191 -4.70 -43.07 18.86
C ARG A 191 -5.84 -43.65 18.01
N GLN A 192 -7.04 -43.79 18.57
CA GLN A 192 -8.22 -44.23 17.81
C GLN A 192 -8.56 -43.23 16.70
N LEU A 193 -8.48 -41.93 16.99
CA LEU A 193 -8.69 -40.89 16.00
C LEU A 193 -7.63 -40.90 14.90
N ASP A 194 -6.36 -41.12 15.24
CA ASP A 194 -5.25 -41.22 14.27
C ASP A 194 -5.50 -42.41 13.31
N ASN A 195 -5.91 -43.58 13.82
CA ASN A 195 -6.26 -44.73 12.98
C ASN A 195 -7.42 -44.42 12.02
N LEU A 196 -8.47 -43.73 12.49
CA LEU A 196 -9.61 -43.35 11.65
C LEU A 196 -9.23 -42.34 10.55
N VAL A 197 -8.24 -41.49 10.81
CA VAL A 197 -7.66 -40.56 9.83
C VAL A 197 -6.95 -41.32 8.73
N ASP A 198 -6.13 -42.30 9.10
CA ASP A 198 -5.34 -43.11 8.17
C ASP A 198 -6.22 -44.03 7.32
N GLU A 199 -7.17 -44.74 7.93
CA GLU A 199 -8.12 -45.64 7.25
C GLU A 199 -8.94 -44.90 6.17
N GLN A 200 -9.26 -43.63 6.42
CA GLN A 200 -10.18 -42.88 5.59
C GLN A 200 -9.50 -41.83 4.70
N GLN A 201 -8.17 -41.70 4.80
CA GLN A 201 -7.37 -40.74 4.04
C GLN A 201 -7.92 -39.30 4.11
N GLN A 202 -8.46 -38.91 5.27
CA GLN A 202 -9.06 -37.60 5.51
C GLN A 202 -8.25 -36.81 6.51
N THR A 203 -8.44 -35.48 6.55
CA THR A 203 -7.82 -34.68 7.62
C THR A 203 -8.49 -34.97 8.97
N MET A 204 -7.71 -34.88 10.05
CA MET A 204 -8.21 -35.06 11.42
C MET A 204 -9.44 -34.20 11.74
N VAL A 205 -9.43 -32.95 11.28
CA VAL A 205 -10.56 -32.02 11.44
C VAL A 205 -11.80 -32.53 10.72
N ALA A 206 -11.68 -33.04 9.49
CA ALA A 206 -12.81 -33.57 8.74
C ALA A 206 -13.41 -34.82 9.41
N VAL A 207 -12.57 -35.71 9.96
CA VAL A 207 -13.02 -36.87 10.71
C VAL A 207 -13.79 -36.45 11.96
N ILE A 208 -13.27 -35.50 12.73
CA ILE A 208 -13.92 -34.96 13.94
C ILE A 208 -15.27 -34.30 13.60
N GLU A 209 -15.31 -33.41 12.61
CA GLU A 209 -16.55 -32.74 12.20
C GLU A 209 -17.62 -33.74 11.78
N ARG A 210 -17.23 -34.80 11.06
CA ARG A 210 -18.16 -35.85 10.66
C ARG A 210 -18.63 -36.70 11.85
N LEU A 211 -17.76 -37.04 12.79
CA LEU A 211 -18.15 -37.76 14.02
C LEU A 211 -19.17 -36.95 14.82
N ILE A 212 -18.94 -35.65 15.00
CA ILE A 212 -19.85 -34.74 15.69
C ILE A 212 -21.20 -34.66 14.95
N ARG A 213 -21.16 -34.52 13.61
CA ARG A 213 -22.37 -34.45 12.79
C ARG A 213 -23.19 -35.74 12.87
N HIS A 214 -22.52 -36.89 12.75
CA HIS A 214 -23.17 -38.18 12.85
C HIS A 214 -23.86 -38.36 14.21
N ALA A 215 -23.17 -38.03 15.30
CA ALA A 215 -23.74 -38.08 16.65
C ALA A 215 -24.89 -37.09 16.85
N SER A 216 -24.83 -35.90 16.24
CA SER A 216 -25.94 -34.93 16.27
C SER A 216 -27.16 -35.40 15.48
N GLU A 217 -26.97 -36.12 14.38
CA GLU A 217 -28.05 -36.59 13.50
C GLU A 217 -28.72 -37.86 14.04
N HIS A 218 -27.92 -38.77 14.61
CA HIS A 218 -28.38 -40.12 15.01
C HIS A 218 -28.47 -40.31 16.53
N GLY A 219 -28.12 -39.28 17.31
CA GLY A 219 -28.01 -39.35 18.77
C GLY A 219 -26.64 -39.88 19.23
N MET A 220 -26.25 -39.50 20.45
CA MET A 220 -25.06 -40.06 21.09
C MET A 220 -25.35 -41.52 21.48
N PRO A 221 -24.48 -42.49 21.13
CA PRO A 221 -24.63 -43.84 21.62
C PRO A 221 -24.52 -43.84 23.16
N ASP A 222 -25.47 -44.49 23.80
CA ASP A 222 -25.55 -44.58 25.26
C ASP A 222 -24.24 -45.14 25.85
N GLU A 223 -23.67 -44.46 26.86
CA GLU A 223 -22.41 -44.87 27.50
C GLU A 223 -22.50 -46.28 28.09
N SER A 224 -23.70 -46.73 28.43
CA SER A 224 -24.01 -48.07 28.95
C SER A 224 -23.71 -49.22 27.97
N ILE A 225 -23.52 -48.92 26.68
CA ILE A 225 -23.24 -49.94 25.65
C ILE A 225 -21.75 -50.30 25.60
N ARG A 226 -20.85 -49.42 26.07
CA ARG A 226 -19.39 -49.67 26.02
C ARG A 226 -18.94 -50.78 26.96
N GLU A 227 -19.60 -50.97 28.09
CA GLU A 227 -19.25 -52.04 29.04
C GLU A 227 -19.60 -53.44 28.52
N ARG A 228 -20.56 -53.57 27.58
CA ARG A 228 -20.97 -54.88 27.05
C ARG A 228 -20.00 -55.49 26.04
N PHE A 229 -19.15 -54.69 25.41
CA PHE A 229 -18.19 -55.17 24.42
C PHE A 229 -16.80 -55.49 25.00
N THR A 230 -16.47 -55.02 26.21
CA THR A 230 -15.22 -55.38 26.89
C THR A 230 -15.27 -56.75 27.57
N ASP A 231 -16.46 -57.23 27.93
CA ASP A 231 -16.62 -58.53 28.63
C ASP A 231 -16.75 -59.73 27.68
N SER A 232 -17.06 -59.52 26.40
CA SER A 232 -17.18 -60.60 25.41
C SER A 232 -15.84 -61.09 24.82
N ASN A 233 -14.72 -60.48 25.23
CA ASN A 233 -13.36 -60.86 24.78
C ASN A 233 -12.49 -61.46 25.91
N LYS A 234 -13.13 -61.89 27.01
CA LYS A 234 -12.53 -62.70 28.06
C LYS A 234 -13.31 -64.00 28.24
N GLN A 235 -13.26 -64.87 27.23
CA GLN A 235 -13.55 -66.29 27.38
C GLN A 235 -12.64 -67.10 26.48
#